data_AF-A0A5J4QP63-F1
#
_entry.id   AF-A0A5J4QP63-F1
#
_cell.length_a   1.000
_cell.length_b   1.000
_cell.length_c   1.000
_cell.angle_alpha   90.00
_cell.angle_beta   90.00
_cell.angle_gamma   90.00
#
_symmetry.space_group_name_H-M   'P 1'
#
loop_
_entity.id
_entity.type
_entity.pdbx_description
1 polymer ?
#
loop_
_entity_poly.entity_id
_entity_poly.type
_entity_poly.pdbx_seq_one_letter_code
_entity_poly.pdbx_strand_id
1 'polypeptide(L)'
;MNNIGGTIKSIRDIFRKDPGLSGDAQRIEQLGWMIFLKLFDDKDKEKEIANVKYQSPIPTELQWRNWAEDDEGITGDALIDFVNNKLFLQLKNLQVSEDNRLGIIIHQIFGGTNN
;
A
#
# COMPACT_ATOMS: atom_id res chain seq x y z
N MET A 1 15.58 20.08 -1.86
CA MET A 1 15.22 19.05 -2.85
C MET A 1 15.16 17.72 -2.14
N ASN A 2 13.99 17.10 -2.05
CA ASN A 2 13.87 15.78 -1.44
C ASN A 2 14.64 14.78 -2.32
N ASN A 3 15.70 14.19 -1.76
CA ASN A 3 16.53 13.23 -2.46
C ASN A 3 15.83 11.89 -2.48
N ILE A 4 14.94 11.68 -3.46
CA ILE A 4 14.20 10.43 -3.67
C ILE A 4 15.15 9.22 -3.70
N GLY A 5 16.31 9.36 -4.36
CA GLY A 5 17.33 8.31 -4.38
C GLY A 5 17.89 8.00 -2.99
N GLY A 6 18.08 9.03 -2.16
CA GLY A 6 18.48 8.90 -0.76
C GLY A 6 17.42 8.19 0.09
N THR A 7 16.13 8.54 -0.08
CA THR A 7 15.02 7.89 0.62
C THR A 7 14.91 6.40 0.22
N ILE A 8 14.94 6.09 -1.07
CA ILE A 8 14.88 4.70 -1.56
C ILE A 8 16.08 3.90 -1.02
N LYS A 9 17.27 4.48 -1.02
CA LYS A 9 18.47 3.83 -0.44
C LYS A 9 18.29 3.56 1.05
N SER A 10 17.79 4.54 1.80
CA SER A 10 17.54 4.38 3.25
C SER A 10 16.54 3.27 3.54
N ILE A 11 15.42 3.19 2.80
CA ILE A 11 14.44 2.11 2.96
C ILE A 11 15.07 0.75 2.63
N ARG A 12 15.84 0.64 1.54
CA ARG A 12 16.58 -0.59 1.21
C ARG A 12 17.55 -1.01 2.32
N ASP A 13 18.23 -0.05 2.94
CA ASP A 13 19.16 -0.31 4.04
C ASP A 13 18.44 -0.76 5.32
N ILE A 14 17.23 -0.26 5.57
CA ILE A 14 16.35 -0.74 6.66
C ILE A 14 15.96 -2.19 6.39
N PHE A 15 15.46 -2.48 5.18
CA PHE A 15 15.06 -3.83 4.80
C PHE A 15 16.18 -4.83 4.99
N ARG A 16 17.45 -4.49 4.72
CA ARG A 16 18.59 -5.41 4.88
C ARG A 16 18.73 -6.02 6.28
N LYS A 17 18.12 -5.40 7.29
CA LYS A 17 18.09 -5.89 8.66
C LYS A 17 16.96 -6.87 8.94
N ASP A 18 15.99 -6.97 8.02
CA ASP A 18 14.86 -7.89 8.13
C ASP A 18 15.28 -9.31 7.74
N PRO A 19 15.27 -10.27 8.69
CA PRO A 19 15.61 -11.66 8.42
C PRO A 19 14.59 -12.37 7.53
N GLY A 20 13.37 -11.83 7.38
CA GLY A 20 12.32 -12.36 6.50
C GLY A 20 12.54 -12.06 5.01
N LEU A 21 13.50 -11.17 4.67
CA LEU A 21 13.80 -10.76 3.30
C LEU A 21 15.16 -11.31 2.85
N SER A 22 15.15 -12.40 2.08
CA SER A 22 16.34 -13.13 1.65
C SER A 22 16.99 -12.59 0.36
N GLY A 23 16.36 -11.66 -0.38
CA GLY A 23 16.90 -11.15 -1.64
C GLY A 23 16.38 -9.78 -2.11
N ASP A 24 17.11 -9.14 -3.03
CA ASP A 24 16.76 -7.82 -3.59
C ASP A 24 15.40 -7.84 -4.31
N ALA A 25 15.01 -8.96 -4.92
CA ALA A 25 13.70 -9.10 -5.56
C ALA A 25 12.54 -8.94 -4.57
N GLN A 26 12.61 -9.60 -3.40
CA GLN A 26 11.60 -9.47 -2.35
C GLN A 26 11.57 -8.05 -1.77
N ARG A 27 12.74 -7.42 -1.60
CA ARG A 27 12.81 -6.01 -1.16
C ARG A 27 12.13 -5.06 -2.14
N ILE A 28 12.29 -5.32 -3.44
CA ILE A 28 11.62 -4.55 -4.50
C ILE A 28 10.11 -4.80 -4.48
N GLU A 29 9.67 -6.04 -4.28
CA GLU A 29 8.24 -6.38 -4.13
C GLU A 29 7.61 -5.62 -2.96
N GLN A 30 8.27 -5.64 -1.78
CA GLN A 30 7.83 -4.91 -0.59
C GLN A 30 7.75 -3.40 -0.81
N LEU A 31 8.76 -2.80 -1.46
CA LEU A 31 8.71 -1.39 -1.85
C LEU A 31 7.59 -1.10 -2.85
N GLY A 32 7.37 -2.02 -3.80
CA GLY A 32 6.44 -1.83 -4.91
C GLY A 32 5.01 -1.59 -4.44
N TRP A 33 4.49 -2.48 -3.59
CA TRP A 33 3.12 -2.37 -3.10
C TRP A 33 2.92 -1.17 -2.17
N MET A 34 3.91 -0.86 -1.32
CA MET A 34 3.82 0.29 -0.41
C MET A 34 3.81 1.61 -1.17
N ILE A 35 4.73 1.76 -2.14
CA ILE A 35 4.77 2.95 -2.99
C ILE A 35 3.47 3.07 -3.79
N PHE A 36 2.95 1.95 -4.31
CA PHE A 36 1.67 1.93 -5.00
C PHE A 36 0.53 2.45 -4.11
N LEU A 37 0.37 1.93 -2.90
CA LEU A 37 -0.70 2.37 -2.00
C LEU A 37 -0.57 3.83 -1.59
N LYS A 38 0.65 4.31 -1.29
CA LYS A 38 0.88 5.73 -0.98
C LYS A 38 0.48 6.64 -2.14
N LEU A 39 0.95 6.33 -3.35
CA LEU A 39 0.65 7.11 -4.54
C LEU A 39 -0.82 7.03 -4.92
N PHE A 40 -1.44 5.87 -4.73
CA PHE A 40 -2.87 5.69 -4.94
C PHE A 40 -3.65 6.60 -4.00
N ASP A 41 -3.39 6.54 -2.69
CA ASP A 41 -4.08 7.35 -1.67
C ASP A 41 -3.95 8.86 -1.94
N ASP A 42 -2.79 9.33 -2.36
CA ASP A 42 -2.60 10.74 -2.73
C ASP A 42 -3.49 11.14 -3.92
N LYS A 43 -3.58 10.28 -4.94
CA LYS A 43 -4.47 10.51 -6.10
C LYS A 43 -5.94 10.35 -5.74
N ASP A 44 -6.25 9.50 -4.78
CA ASP A 44 -7.58 9.26 -4.25
C ASP A 44 -8.09 10.52 -3.53
N LYS A 45 -7.27 11.08 -2.63
CA LYS A 45 -7.50 12.38 -1.96
C LYS A 45 -7.77 13.50 -2.96
N GLU A 46 -6.95 13.61 -4.01
CA GLU A 46 -7.16 14.62 -5.08
C GLU A 46 -8.53 14.47 -5.76
N LYS A 47 -8.98 13.23 -6.02
CA LYS A 47 -10.28 12.97 -6.66
C LYS A 47 -11.46 13.23 -5.74
N GLU A 48 -11.35 12.88 -4.46
CA GLU A 48 -12.37 13.18 -3.45
C GLU A 48 -12.61 14.70 -3.35
N ILE A 49 -11.54 15.49 -3.40
CA ILE A 49 -11.62 16.96 -3.42
C ILE A 49 -12.25 17.46 -4.71
N ALA A 50 -11.85 16.90 -5.86
CA ALA A 50 -12.32 17.34 -7.17
C ALA A 50 -13.79 16.94 -7.46
N ASN A 51 -14.28 15.86 -6.87
CA ASN A 51 -15.61 15.32 -7.13
C ASN A 51 -16.23 14.70 -5.87
N VAL A 52 -17.22 15.39 -5.29
CA VAL A 52 -17.96 14.92 -4.10
C VAL A 52 -18.73 13.61 -4.29
N LYS A 53 -18.97 13.16 -5.53
CA LYS A 53 -19.60 11.86 -5.82
C LYS A 53 -18.59 10.73 -5.98
N TYR A 54 -17.30 11.04 -6.01
CA TYR A 54 -16.27 10.01 -6.09
C TYR A 54 -16.26 9.17 -4.81
N GLN A 55 -16.15 7.86 -4.98
CA GLN A 55 -15.94 6.93 -3.88
C GLN A 55 -14.67 6.14 -4.17
N SER A 56 -13.79 6.08 -3.18
CA SER A 56 -12.58 5.28 -3.27
C SER A 56 -12.95 3.81 -3.51
N PRO A 57 -12.24 3.11 -4.41
CA PRO A 57 -12.34 1.66 -4.49
C PRO A 57 -11.74 0.96 -3.27
N ILE A 58 -10.93 1.64 -2.45
CA ILE A 58 -10.30 1.06 -1.27
C ILE A 58 -11.16 1.37 -0.03
N PRO A 59 -11.57 0.35 0.75
CA PRO A 59 -12.24 0.53 2.04
C PRO A 59 -11.46 1.47 2.95
N THR A 60 -12.15 2.33 3.69
CA THR A 60 -11.54 3.40 4.49
C THR A 60 -10.40 2.88 5.37
N GLU A 61 -10.62 1.80 6.11
CA GLU A 61 -9.64 1.18 7.00
C GLU A 61 -8.36 0.67 6.31
N LEU A 62 -8.40 0.48 4.98
CA LEU A 62 -7.26 -0.01 4.19
C LEU A 62 -6.53 1.11 3.43
N GLN A 63 -7.12 2.32 3.38
CA GLN A 63 -6.49 3.48 2.76
C GLN A 63 -5.22 3.86 3.53
N TRP A 64 -4.14 4.19 2.81
CA TRP A 64 -2.82 4.49 3.40
C TRP A 64 -2.93 5.50 4.55
N ARG A 65 -3.74 6.55 4.36
CA ARG A 65 -3.98 7.61 5.34
C ARG A 65 -4.45 7.15 6.72
N ASN A 66 -5.08 5.96 6.80
CA ASN A 66 -5.72 5.49 8.03
C ASN A 66 -4.88 4.49 8.83
N TRP A 67 -3.74 4.02 8.29
CA TRP A 67 -2.87 3.08 9.00
C TRP A 67 -1.38 3.39 8.91
N ALA A 68 -0.94 4.19 7.93
CA ALA A 68 0.48 4.43 7.64
C ALA A 68 0.91 5.90 7.65
N GLU A 69 -0.01 6.85 7.82
CA GLU A 69 0.30 8.29 7.82
C GLU A 69 0.66 8.85 9.21
N ASP A 70 0.27 8.14 10.28
CA ASP A 70 0.61 8.49 11.66
C ASP A 70 1.92 7.83 12.10
N ASP A 71 2.93 8.64 12.45
CA ASP A 71 4.23 8.17 12.93
C ASP A 71 4.12 7.43 14.29
N GLU A 72 3.06 7.68 15.07
CA GLU A 72 2.75 6.98 16.32
C GLU A 72 1.67 5.89 16.14
N GLY A 73 1.36 5.53 14.89
CA GLY A 73 0.33 4.56 14.52
C GLY A 73 0.66 3.09 14.88
N ILE A 74 -0.04 2.15 14.23
CA ILE A 74 0.15 0.72 14.48
C ILE A 74 1.58 0.27 14.12
N THR A 75 2.23 -0.48 15.01
CA THR A 75 3.60 -0.99 14.82
C THR A 75 3.73 -2.42 15.32
N GLY A 76 4.90 -3.04 15.09
CA GLY A 76 5.22 -4.38 15.59
C GLY A 76 4.25 -5.47 15.09
N ASP A 77 3.94 -6.43 15.96
CA ASP A 77 3.09 -7.57 15.63
C ASP A 77 1.68 -7.17 15.17
N ALA A 78 1.15 -6.06 15.70
CA ALA A 78 -0.15 -5.55 15.29
C ALA A 78 -0.16 -5.05 13.84
N LEU A 79 0.93 -4.40 13.40
CA LEU A 79 1.08 -3.99 12.01
C LEU A 79 1.24 -5.21 11.10
N ILE A 80 2.04 -6.20 11.51
CA ILE A 80 2.25 -7.44 10.74
C ILE A 80 0.92 -8.18 10.56
N ASP A 81 0.13 -8.34 11.62
CA ASP A 81 -1.20 -8.97 11.57
C ASP A 81 -2.15 -8.19 10.66
N PHE A 82 -2.19 -6.86 10.78
CA PHE A 82 -3.01 -6.02 9.91
C PHE A 82 -2.66 -6.20 8.44
N VAL A 83 -1.38 -6.13 8.08
CA VAL A 83 -0.95 -6.23 6.69
C VAL A 83 -1.27 -7.62 6.12
N ASN A 84 -0.92 -8.69 6.85
CA ASN A 84 -1.07 -10.06 6.37
C ASN A 84 -2.53 -10.53 6.33
N ASN A 85 -3.27 -10.29 7.42
CA ASN A 85 -4.58 -10.92 7.61
C ASN A 85 -5.74 -10.00 7.24
N LYS A 86 -5.51 -8.70 7.04
CA LYS A 86 -6.56 -7.75 6.63
C LYS A 86 -6.24 -7.09 5.31
N LEU A 87 -5.14 -6.33 5.21
CA LEU A 87 -4.85 -5.49 4.05
C LEU A 87 -4.74 -6.32 2.77
N PHE A 88 -3.80 -7.27 2.72
CA PHE A 88 -3.61 -8.10 1.53
C PHE A 88 -4.83 -8.95 1.23
N LEU A 89 -5.43 -9.56 2.25
CA LEU A 89 -6.60 -10.42 2.08
C LEU A 89 -7.78 -9.65 1.46
N GLN A 90 -8.09 -8.46 1.95
CA GLN A 90 -9.22 -7.68 1.45
C GLN A 90 -8.94 -7.03 0.11
N LEU A 91 -7.73 -6.50 -0.12
CA LEU A 91 -7.37 -5.93 -1.42
C LEU A 91 -7.35 -7.00 -2.53
N LYS A 92 -6.93 -8.23 -2.21
CA LYS A 92 -7.05 -9.39 -3.11
C LYS A 92 -8.50 -9.75 -3.43
N ASN A 93 -9.45 -9.45 -2.55
CA ASN A 93 -10.86 -9.81 -2.69
C ASN A 93 -11.78 -8.61 -2.96
N LEU A 94 -11.20 -7.48 -3.38
CA LEU A 94 -11.95 -6.27 -3.71
C LEU A 94 -13.05 -6.58 -4.73
N GLN A 95 -14.30 -6.37 -4.31
CA GLN A 95 -15.47 -6.47 -5.18
C GLN A 95 -15.55 -5.18 -6.00
N VAL A 96 -15.17 -5.27 -7.27
CA VAL A 96 -15.07 -4.13 -8.16
C VAL A 96 -16.03 -4.32 -9.31
N SER A 97 -16.89 -3.33 -9.51
CA SER A 97 -17.79 -3.30 -10.64
C SER A 97 -16.99 -3.13 -11.95
N GLU A 98 -17.53 -3.60 -13.08
CA GLU A 98 -16.82 -3.59 -14.37
C GLU A 98 -16.44 -2.17 -14.83
N ASP A 99 -17.15 -1.14 -14.35
CA ASP A 99 -16.88 0.27 -14.61
C ASP A 99 -15.77 0.85 -13.69
N ASN A 100 -15.42 0.16 -12.59
CA ASN A 100 -14.38 0.59 -11.66
C ASN A 100 -12.99 0.07 -12.07
N ARG A 101 -12.45 0.67 -13.14
CA ARG A 101 -11.12 0.33 -13.68
C ARG A 101 -10.00 0.39 -12.63
N LEU A 102 -10.08 1.31 -11.67
CA LEU A 102 -9.06 1.46 -10.62
C LEU A 102 -9.10 0.30 -9.64
N GLY A 103 -10.30 -0.09 -9.23
CA GLY A 103 -10.49 -1.27 -8.40
C GLY A 103 -9.96 -2.55 -9.06
N ILE A 104 -10.18 -2.71 -10.37
CA ILE A 104 -9.64 -3.85 -11.14
C ILE A 104 -8.11 -3.88 -11.09
N ILE A 105 -7.45 -2.73 -11.26
CA ILE A 105 -5.98 -2.63 -11.20
C ILE A 105 -5.47 -3.01 -9.80
N ILE A 106 -6.12 -2.53 -8.74
CA ILE A 106 -5.74 -2.89 -7.36
C ILE A 106 -5.87 -4.39 -7.15
N HIS A 107 -7.01 -4.98 -7.53
CA HIS A 107 -7.24 -6.41 -7.44
C HIS A 107 -6.16 -7.22 -8.17
N GLN A 108 -5.77 -6.81 -9.39
CA GLN A 108 -4.73 -7.48 -10.17
C GLN A 108 -3.34 -7.39 -9.52
N ILE A 109 -2.94 -6.19 -9.05
CA ILE A 109 -1.64 -5.98 -8.41
C ILE A 109 -1.56 -6.85 -7.15
N PHE A 110 -2.56 -6.77 -6.27
CA PHE A 110 -2.54 -7.52 -5.02
C PHE A 110 -2.76 -9.02 -5.23
N GLY A 111 -3.50 -9.45 -6.26
CA GLY A 111 -3.62 -10.86 -6.64
C GLY A 111 -2.28 -11.51 -7.03
N GLY A 112 -1.37 -10.74 -7.64
CA GLY A 112 -0.02 -11.20 -8.00
C GLY A 112 1.06 -10.95 -6.95
N THR A 113 0.76 -10.23 -5.87
CA THR A 113 1.73 -9.86 -4.82
C THR A 113 1.52 -10.73 -3.57
N ASN A 114 2.61 -11.17 -2.95
CA ASN A 114 2.56 -11.90 -1.69
C ASN A 114 3.27 -11.12 -0.59
N ASN A 115 2.72 -11.23 0.63
CA ASN A 115 3.32 -10.73 1.85
C ASN A 115 3.47 -11.88 2.85
#